data_AF-A0A1M4LGU1-F1
#
_entry.id   AF-A0A1M4LGU1-F1
#
_cell.length_a   1.000
_cell.length_b   1.000
_cell.length_c   1.000
_cell.angle_alpha   90.00
_cell.angle_beta   90.00
_cell.angle_gamma   90.00
#
_symmetry.space_group_name_H-M   'P 1'
#
loop_
_entity.id
_entity.type
_entity.pdbx_description
1 polymer ?
#
loop_
_entity_poly.entity_id
_entity_poly.type
_entity_poly.pdbx_seq_one_letter_code
_entity_poly.pdbx_strand_id
1 'polypeptide(L)'
;MNRRSLLLGLLAGAALVFPSLPAAAKTKQAAMPPNATSPHQADVYLLRGFGDIFSTGIDEIGAELQAAGVNAHVHGHAAWRLVLNRIVADQQKNGHLPVVLIGHSLGANAAIYIAEELERRGIAVDYMATFAATGPDPLPGNVRRVVNFYFKQHGWGLPLVPGPRFHGHLENRDFSNAKDVGHFNIEKQRPLQAEVVRDVLAVVNAD
;
A
#
# COMPACT_ATOMS: atom_id res chain seq x y z
N MET A 1 -12.64 35.95 -78.40
CA MET A 1 -13.14 37.35 -78.33
C MET A 1 -13.81 37.49 -76.96
N ASN A 2 -13.57 38.43 -76.04
CA ASN A 2 -12.71 39.63 -75.91
C ASN A 2 -12.48 39.87 -74.39
N ARG A 3 -11.47 40.58 -73.87
CA ARG A 3 -10.32 41.32 -74.45
C ARG A 3 -9.15 41.37 -73.42
N ARG A 4 -8.04 42.00 -73.83
CA ARG A 4 -6.83 42.38 -73.07
C ARG A 4 -7.09 43.29 -71.85
N SER A 5 -6.25 43.20 -70.80
CA SER A 5 -5.14 44.16 -70.57
C SER A 5 -4.36 43.91 -69.27
N LEU A 6 -3.04 44.16 -69.30
CA LEU A 6 -2.18 44.26 -68.11
C LEU A 6 -2.39 45.61 -67.41
N LEU A 7 -2.12 45.65 -66.11
CA LEU A 7 -1.72 46.88 -65.41
C LEU A 7 -0.52 46.59 -64.50
N LEU A 8 0.59 47.29 -64.79
CA LEU A 8 1.83 47.30 -64.03
C LEU A 8 1.80 48.57 -63.16
N GLY A 9 2.17 48.52 -61.86
CA GLY A 9 2.12 49.74 -61.04
C GLY A 9 2.44 49.58 -59.56
N LEU A 10 3.73 49.54 -59.23
CA LEU A 10 4.38 50.25 -58.10
C LEU A 10 3.50 50.89 -57.00
N LEU A 11 3.75 50.57 -55.71
CA LEU A 11 4.54 51.42 -54.78
C LEU A 11 4.56 50.92 -53.32
N ALA A 12 5.42 51.57 -52.52
CA ALA A 12 5.46 51.61 -51.05
C ALA A 12 5.86 50.33 -50.30
N GLY A 13 7.15 50.23 -49.99
CA GLY A 13 7.62 49.38 -48.89
C GLY A 13 7.29 50.01 -47.53
N ALA A 14 6.86 49.18 -46.58
CA ALA A 14 6.71 49.56 -45.18
C ALA A 14 7.57 48.59 -44.34
N ALA A 15 8.59 49.10 -43.66
CA ALA A 15 9.42 48.30 -42.76
C ALA A 15 8.64 48.03 -41.46
N LEU A 16 8.22 46.78 -41.25
CA LEU A 16 7.55 46.35 -40.03
C LEU A 16 8.58 46.21 -38.89
N VAL A 17 8.61 47.20 -38.00
CA VAL A 17 9.35 47.13 -36.74
C VAL A 17 8.49 46.34 -35.74
N PHE A 18 8.86 45.08 -35.50
CA PHE A 18 8.20 44.25 -34.49
C PHE A 18 8.71 44.62 -33.08
N PRO A 19 7.83 44.85 -32.09
CA PRO A 19 8.26 45.07 -30.71
C PRO A 19 8.77 43.76 -30.10
N SER A 20 9.96 43.82 -29.48
CA SER A 20 10.56 42.70 -28.78
C SER A 20 9.76 42.34 -27.52
N LEU A 21 9.22 41.12 -27.47
CA LEU A 21 8.63 40.58 -26.24
C LEU A 21 9.73 40.34 -25.19
N PRO A 22 9.47 40.59 -23.88
CA PRO A 22 10.41 40.28 -22.83
C PRO A 22 10.62 38.76 -22.74
N ALA A 23 11.88 38.32 -22.68
CA ALA A 23 12.21 36.91 -22.58
C ALA A 23 11.70 36.34 -21.25
N ALA A 24 10.81 35.35 -21.31
CA ALA A 24 10.36 34.62 -20.14
C ALA A 24 11.56 33.96 -19.45
N ALA A 25 11.80 34.33 -18.19
CA ALA A 25 12.87 33.75 -17.40
C ALA A 25 12.60 32.24 -17.21
N LYS A 26 13.49 31.40 -17.76
CA LYS A 26 13.44 29.95 -17.52
C LYS A 26 13.81 29.67 -16.07
N THR A 27 12.81 29.52 -15.22
CA THR A 27 12.98 28.95 -13.89
C THR A 27 13.67 27.60 -14.05
N LYS A 28 14.89 27.44 -13.51
CA LYS A 28 15.50 26.11 -13.45
C LYS A 28 14.67 25.28 -12.50
N GLN A 29 13.82 24.41 -13.05
CA GLN A 29 13.26 23.29 -12.30
C GLN A 29 14.45 22.55 -11.69
N ALA A 30 14.57 22.57 -10.36
CA ALA A 30 15.58 21.76 -9.70
C ALA A 30 15.24 20.30 -10.05
N ALA A 31 16.15 19.61 -10.74
CA ALA A 31 15.99 18.19 -10.96
C ALA A 31 15.99 17.53 -9.58
N MET A 32 14.87 16.92 -9.20
CA MET A 32 14.89 15.96 -8.11
C MET A 32 15.98 14.93 -8.46
N PRO A 33 16.89 14.60 -7.53
CA PRO A 33 17.85 13.54 -7.79
C PRO A 33 17.07 12.28 -8.18
N PRO A 34 17.56 11.46 -9.13
CA PRO A 34 16.97 10.15 -9.34
C PRO A 34 16.96 9.45 -7.98
N ASN A 35 15.79 8.94 -7.56
CA ASN A 35 15.71 8.11 -6.37
C ASN A 35 16.80 7.05 -6.50
N ALA A 36 17.79 7.09 -5.60
CA ALA A 36 18.72 6.00 -5.47
C ALA A 36 17.85 4.76 -5.23
N THR A 37 17.94 3.78 -6.11
CA THR A 37 17.24 2.51 -5.94
C THR A 37 17.75 1.89 -4.66
N SER A 38 16.99 2.09 -3.57
CA SER A 38 17.36 1.63 -2.24
C SER A 38 17.57 0.12 -2.28
N PRO A 39 18.52 -0.41 -1.48
CA PRO A 39 18.76 -1.85 -1.42
C PRO A 39 17.46 -2.56 -1.04
N HIS A 40 16.93 -3.34 -1.99
CA HIS A 40 15.72 -4.17 -1.92
C HIS A 40 14.71 -3.76 -0.82
N GLN A 41 13.85 -2.79 -1.14
CA GLN A 41 12.72 -2.43 -0.28
C GLN A 41 11.86 -3.64 0.08
N ALA A 42 11.43 -3.69 1.34
CA ALA A 42 10.47 -4.67 1.83
C ALA A 42 9.17 -4.64 1.02
N ASP A 43 8.64 -5.82 0.69
CA ASP A 43 7.30 -5.94 0.12
C ASP A 43 6.24 -5.95 1.21
N VAL A 44 5.20 -5.13 1.02
CA VAL A 44 4.04 -5.07 1.92
C VAL A 44 2.83 -5.63 1.20
N TYR A 45 2.25 -6.71 1.73
CA TYR A 45 1.08 -7.36 1.13
C TYR A 45 -0.17 -7.07 1.94
N LEU A 46 -1.18 -6.53 1.26
CA LEU A 46 -2.45 -6.13 1.85
C LEU A 46 -3.59 -6.99 1.26
N LEU A 47 -4.42 -7.57 2.12
CA LEU A 47 -5.47 -8.51 1.73
C LEU A 47 -6.88 -8.00 2.10
N ARG A 48 -7.71 -7.78 1.08
CA ARG A 48 -9.13 -7.43 1.22
C ARG A 48 -9.97 -8.64 1.63
N GLY A 49 -11.09 -8.39 2.30
CA GLY A 49 -12.05 -9.39 2.78
C GLY A 49 -12.92 -10.02 1.70
N PHE A 50 -14.10 -10.51 2.09
CA PHE A 50 -15.06 -11.14 1.17
C PHE A 50 -15.62 -10.12 0.15
N GLY A 51 -15.65 -10.53 -1.12
CA GLY A 51 -16.32 -9.80 -2.21
C GLY A 51 -15.68 -8.47 -2.65
N ASP A 52 -14.51 -8.10 -2.13
CA ASP A 52 -13.73 -6.87 -2.37
C ASP A 52 -14.43 -5.52 -2.08
N ILE A 53 -15.77 -5.45 -2.13
CA ILE A 53 -16.61 -4.24 -2.02
C ILE A 53 -16.48 -3.52 -0.67
N PHE A 54 -16.13 -4.23 0.40
CA PHE A 54 -16.16 -3.68 1.76
C PHE A 54 -14.83 -3.13 2.29
N SER A 55 -13.70 -3.37 1.62
CA SER A 55 -12.36 -3.18 2.22
C SER A 55 -11.61 -1.94 1.72
N THR A 56 -12.30 -0.83 1.37
CA THR A 56 -11.62 0.36 0.81
C THR A 56 -10.56 0.94 1.75
N GLY A 57 -10.68 0.75 3.07
CA GLY A 57 -9.64 1.19 4.00
C GLY A 57 -8.31 0.46 3.82
N ILE A 58 -8.33 -0.77 3.27
CA ILE A 58 -7.11 -1.50 2.86
C ILE A 58 -6.51 -0.91 1.58
N ASP A 59 -7.35 -0.43 0.66
CA ASP A 59 -6.89 0.30 -0.54
C ASP A 59 -6.30 1.66 -0.18
N GLU A 60 -6.91 2.37 0.77
CA GLU A 60 -6.44 3.65 1.31
C GLU A 60 -5.06 3.50 2.00
N ILE A 61 -4.87 2.48 2.86
CA ILE A 61 -3.56 2.15 3.44
C ILE A 61 -2.54 1.80 2.35
N GLY A 62 -2.93 0.98 1.36
CA GLY A 62 -2.05 0.60 0.25
C GLY A 62 -1.60 1.81 -0.58
N ALA A 63 -2.51 2.73 -0.89
CA ALA A 63 -2.22 3.95 -1.62
C ALA A 63 -1.32 4.92 -0.83
N GLU A 64 -1.50 5.04 0.50
CA GLU A 64 -0.63 5.86 1.35
C GLU A 64 0.79 5.30 1.43
N LEU A 65 0.93 3.97 1.53
CA LEU A 65 2.23 3.30 1.50
C LEU A 65 2.93 3.50 0.15
N GLN A 66 2.21 3.34 -0.97
CA GLN A 66 2.75 3.61 -2.31
C GLN A 66 3.16 5.07 -2.48
N ALA A 67 2.37 6.03 -1.98
CA ALA A 67 2.69 7.45 -1.99
C ALA A 67 3.93 7.79 -1.12
N ALA A 68 4.17 7.01 -0.07
CA ALA A 68 5.40 7.09 0.75
C ALA A 68 6.60 6.32 0.13
N GLY A 69 6.45 5.76 -1.08
CA GLY A 69 7.53 5.07 -1.80
C GLY A 69 7.77 3.62 -1.36
N VAL A 70 6.80 2.98 -0.68
CA VAL A 70 6.86 1.58 -0.27
C VAL A 70 6.28 0.67 -1.36
N ASN A 71 6.89 -0.50 -1.59
CA ASN A 71 6.37 -1.50 -2.53
C ASN A 71 5.17 -2.27 -1.93
N ALA A 72 4.02 -1.62 -1.88
CA ALA A 72 2.78 -2.17 -1.34
C ALA A 72 1.85 -2.75 -2.42
N HIS A 73 1.37 -3.97 -2.20
CA HIS A 73 0.54 -4.74 -3.14
C HIS A 73 -0.81 -5.10 -2.49
N VAL A 74 -1.92 -4.66 -3.09
CA VAL A 74 -3.28 -4.96 -2.58
C VAL A 74 -3.95 -6.07 -3.39
N HIS A 75 -4.39 -7.14 -2.72
CA HIS A 75 -5.04 -8.30 -3.32
C HIS A 75 -6.33 -8.67 -2.58
N GLY A 76 -7.22 -9.45 -3.20
CA GLY A 76 -8.31 -10.13 -2.48
C GLY A 76 -7.78 -11.37 -1.74
N HIS A 77 -8.39 -11.73 -0.60
CA HIS A 77 -8.01 -12.88 0.23
C HIS A 77 -7.77 -14.21 -0.54
N ALA A 78 -8.51 -14.46 -1.61
CA ALA A 78 -8.38 -15.66 -2.45
C ALA A 78 -7.00 -15.77 -3.15
N ALA A 79 -6.25 -14.67 -3.25
CA ALA A 79 -4.92 -14.62 -3.85
C ALA A 79 -3.80 -15.06 -2.89
N TRP A 80 -4.08 -15.61 -1.71
CA TRP A 80 -3.06 -15.97 -0.71
C TRP A 80 -1.91 -16.82 -1.27
N ARG A 81 -2.19 -17.74 -2.22
CA ARG A 81 -1.14 -18.55 -2.90
C ARG A 81 -0.21 -17.72 -3.76
N LEU A 82 -0.73 -16.68 -4.42
CA LEU A 82 0.07 -15.76 -5.23
C LEU A 82 1.01 -14.98 -4.31
N VAL A 83 0.48 -14.43 -3.22
CA VAL A 83 1.24 -13.67 -2.21
C VAL A 83 2.33 -14.54 -1.57
N LEU A 84 1.98 -15.73 -1.08
CA LEU A 84 2.93 -16.69 -0.51
C LEU A 84 4.07 -17.02 -1.49
N ASN A 85 3.74 -17.40 -2.72
CA ASN A 85 4.74 -17.75 -3.73
C ASN A 85 5.64 -16.57 -4.09
N ARG A 86 5.10 -15.34 -4.07
CA ARG A 86 5.84 -14.11 -4.35
C ARG A 86 6.86 -13.83 -3.23
N ILE A 87 6.42 -13.83 -1.96
CA ILE A 87 7.30 -13.68 -0.79
C ILE A 87 8.42 -14.72 -0.81
N VAL A 88 8.11 -16.00 -1.06
CA VAL A 88 9.10 -17.07 -1.13
C VAL A 88 10.12 -16.84 -2.25
N ALA A 89 9.68 -16.40 -3.43
CA ALA A 89 10.57 -16.12 -4.56
C ALA A 89 11.49 -14.92 -4.31
N ASP A 90 10.98 -13.84 -3.69
CA ASP A 90 11.80 -12.67 -3.37
C ASP A 90 12.79 -12.94 -2.23
N GLN A 91 12.42 -13.72 -1.21
CA GLN A 91 13.36 -14.21 -0.18
C GLN A 91 14.48 -15.09 -0.79
N GLN A 92 14.14 -15.97 -1.72
CA GLN A 92 15.12 -16.82 -2.42
C GLN A 92 16.07 -16.02 -3.32
N LYS A 93 15.57 -14.95 -3.94
CA LYS A 93 16.35 -14.13 -4.88
C LYS A 93 17.25 -13.11 -4.17
N ASN A 94 16.73 -12.46 -3.13
CA ASN A 94 17.33 -11.27 -2.54
C ASN A 94 17.91 -11.52 -1.12
N GLY A 95 17.69 -12.71 -0.55
CA GLY A 95 17.99 -13.00 0.85
C GLY A 95 16.90 -12.44 1.79
N HIS A 96 17.28 -12.20 3.04
CA HIS A 96 16.34 -11.72 4.06
C HIS A 96 15.83 -10.30 3.75
N LEU A 97 14.58 -10.23 3.28
CA LEU A 97 13.80 -8.99 3.20
C LEU A 97 12.76 -8.94 4.32
N PRO A 98 12.40 -7.76 4.85
CA PRO A 98 11.29 -7.66 5.78
C PRO A 98 9.97 -8.05 5.11
N VAL A 99 9.13 -8.81 5.81
CA VAL A 99 7.81 -9.26 5.32
C VAL A 99 6.71 -8.62 6.15
N VAL A 100 5.81 -7.89 5.50
CA VAL A 100 4.68 -7.23 6.16
C VAL A 100 3.36 -7.70 5.57
N LEU A 101 2.44 -8.13 6.43
CA LEU A 101 1.12 -8.67 6.06
C LEU A 101 0.00 -7.86 6.71
N ILE A 102 -0.89 -7.27 5.92
CA ILE A 102 -2.03 -6.50 6.40
C ILE A 102 -3.30 -7.16 5.87
N GLY A 103 -4.36 -7.30 6.69
CA GLY A 103 -5.57 -7.95 6.23
C GLY A 103 -6.84 -7.49 6.93
N HIS A 104 -7.96 -7.50 6.20
CA HIS A 104 -9.30 -7.24 6.73
C HIS A 104 -10.21 -8.47 6.57
N SER A 105 -10.95 -8.87 7.61
CA SER A 105 -11.92 -9.97 7.57
C SER A 105 -11.27 -11.27 7.09
N LEU A 106 -11.78 -11.92 6.02
CA LEU A 106 -11.11 -13.07 5.38
C LEU A 106 -9.68 -12.78 4.92
N GLY A 107 -9.33 -11.52 4.62
CA GLY A 107 -7.97 -11.09 4.33
C GLY A 107 -7.06 -11.13 5.54
N ALA A 108 -7.59 -10.88 6.76
CA ALA A 108 -6.84 -11.06 8.01
C ALA A 108 -6.56 -12.55 8.27
N ASN A 109 -7.55 -13.42 8.06
CA ASN A 109 -7.36 -14.87 8.13
C ASN A 109 -6.31 -15.33 7.10
N ALA A 110 -6.38 -14.81 5.87
CA ALA A 110 -5.41 -15.13 4.82
C ALA A 110 -3.99 -14.65 5.17
N ALA A 111 -3.82 -13.48 5.82
CA ALA A 111 -2.53 -13.02 6.33
C ALA A 111 -1.93 -13.97 7.39
N ILE A 112 -2.75 -14.45 8.33
CA ILE A 112 -2.34 -15.43 9.35
C ILE A 112 -1.94 -16.76 8.69
N TYR A 113 -2.73 -17.23 7.72
CA TYR A 113 -2.46 -18.47 7.00
C TYR A 113 -1.20 -18.38 6.09
N ILE A 114 -0.95 -17.24 5.46
CA ILE A 114 0.33 -16.97 4.76
C ILE A 114 1.49 -17.03 5.76
N ALA A 115 1.36 -16.42 6.95
CA ALA A 115 2.41 -16.48 7.97
C ALA A 115 2.70 -17.92 8.42
N GLU A 116 1.68 -18.78 8.56
CA GLU A 116 1.85 -20.20 8.91
C GLU A 116 2.60 -20.98 7.83
N GLU A 117 2.28 -20.74 6.56
CA GLU A 117 3.01 -21.30 5.40
C GLU A 117 4.45 -20.78 5.29
N LEU A 118 4.72 -19.54 5.73
CA LEU A 118 6.07 -18.98 5.83
C LEU A 118 6.85 -19.58 7.02
N GLU A 119 6.20 -19.90 8.13
CA GLU A 119 6.82 -20.58 9.29
C GLU A 119 7.34 -21.96 8.88
N ARG A 120 6.55 -22.72 8.11
CA ARG A 120 6.94 -24.02 7.51
C ARG A 120 8.17 -23.92 6.60
N ARG A 121 8.57 -22.71 6.19
CA ARG A 121 9.69 -22.41 5.29
C ARG A 121 10.85 -21.67 5.97
N GLY A 122 10.75 -21.40 7.28
CA GLY A 122 11.75 -20.63 8.02
C GLY A 122 11.81 -19.14 7.66
N ILE A 123 10.74 -18.59 7.07
CA ILE A 123 10.64 -17.17 6.73
C ILE A 123 9.89 -16.45 7.85
N ALA A 124 10.47 -15.36 8.37
CA ALA A 124 9.84 -14.52 9.38
C ALA A 124 8.78 -13.58 8.77
N VAL A 125 7.85 -13.11 9.62
CA VAL A 125 6.96 -11.98 9.31
C VAL A 125 7.23 -10.89 10.34
N ASP A 126 7.72 -9.74 9.89
CA ASP A 126 8.21 -8.69 10.78
C ASP A 126 7.09 -7.87 11.38
N TYR A 127 6.03 -7.64 10.61
CA TYR A 127 4.83 -6.97 11.08
C TYR A 127 3.56 -7.52 10.45
N MET A 128 2.52 -7.66 11.29
CA MET A 128 1.18 -7.99 10.86
C MET A 128 0.16 -7.01 11.45
N ALA A 129 -0.75 -6.53 10.61
CA ALA A 129 -1.91 -5.75 11.04
C ALA A 129 -3.21 -6.43 10.60
N THR A 130 -4.09 -6.74 11.55
CA THR A 130 -5.38 -7.37 11.26
C THR A 130 -6.54 -6.48 11.65
N PHE A 131 -7.51 -6.37 10.75
CA PHE A 131 -8.77 -5.66 10.96
C PHE A 131 -9.91 -6.69 10.96
N ALA A 132 -10.60 -6.80 12.10
CA ALA A 132 -11.80 -7.61 12.27
C ALA A 132 -11.73 -9.05 11.70
N ALA A 133 -10.69 -9.81 12.08
CA ALA A 133 -10.53 -11.21 11.68
C ALA A 133 -11.76 -12.08 12.03
N THR A 134 -12.08 -13.04 11.17
CA THR A 134 -13.36 -13.76 11.19
C THR A 134 -13.14 -15.25 11.50
N GLY A 135 -13.09 -15.61 12.78
CA GLY A 135 -12.69 -16.96 13.21
C GLY A 135 -11.26 -17.34 12.78
N PRO A 136 -10.24 -16.54 13.11
CA PRO A 136 -8.86 -16.81 12.72
C PRO A 136 -8.26 -17.98 13.50
N ASP A 137 -7.32 -18.68 12.85
CA ASP A 137 -6.44 -19.63 13.52
C ASP A 137 -5.46 -18.92 14.50
N PRO A 138 -4.90 -19.64 15.50
CA PRO A 138 -3.89 -19.08 16.39
C PRO A 138 -2.65 -18.60 15.64
N LEU A 139 -2.00 -17.54 16.13
CA LEU A 139 -0.82 -16.96 15.48
C LEU A 139 0.37 -17.93 15.42
N PRO A 140 1.04 -18.07 14.26
CA PRO A 140 2.23 -18.90 14.10
C PRO A 140 3.47 -18.26 14.74
N GLY A 141 4.49 -19.07 14.99
CA GLY A 141 5.67 -18.67 15.77
C GLY A 141 6.60 -17.67 15.10
N ASN A 142 6.50 -17.48 13.78
CA ASN A 142 7.41 -16.65 12.98
C ASN A 142 7.04 -15.15 12.91
N VAL A 143 5.94 -14.72 13.54
CA VAL A 143 5.47 -13.33 13.47
C VAL A 143 6.04 -12.50 14.63
N ARG A 144 6.85 -11.49 14.33
CA ARG A 144 7.58 -10.70 15.33
C ARG A 144 6.69 -9.70 16.07
N ARG A 145 5.83 -8.97 15.36
CA ARG A 145 4.88 -8.01 15.93
C ARG A 145 3.53 -8.07 15.23
N VAL A 146 2.45 -8.07 16.01
CA VAL A 146 1.07 -8.12 15.53
C VAL A 146 0.24 -7.05 16.23
N VAL A 147 -0.51 -6.26 15.46
CA VAL A 147 -1.57 -5.37 15.99
C VAL A 147 -2.90 -5.80 15.40
N ASN A 148 -3.85 -6.16 16.26
CA ASN A 148 -5.19 -6.59 15.87
C ASN A 148 -6.24 -5.59 16.34
N PHE A 149 -6.96 -4.99 15.39
CA PHE A 149 -8.09 -4.11 15.64
C PHE A 149 -9.38 -4.92 15.51
N TYR A 150 -10.12 -5.11 16.61
CA TYR A 150 -11.24 -6.05 16.69
C TYR A 150 -12.41 -5.49 17.53
N PHE A 151 -13.58 -6.13 17.48
CA PHE A 151 -14.76 -5.72 18.24
C PHE A 151 -15.66 -6.93 18.52
N LYS A 152 -16.16 -7.09 19.75
CA LYS A 152 -16.85 -8.31 20.21
C LYS A 152 -18.34 -8.34 19.87
N GLN A 153 -18.74 -7.85 18.69
CA GLN A 153 -20.15 -7.80 18.29
C GLN A 153 -20.49 -8.91 17.28
N HIS A 154 -21.56 -9.64 17.55
CA HIS A 154 -22.18 -10.65 16.67
C HIS A 154 -21.27 -11.79 16.16
N GLY A 155 -20.07 -11.98 16.72
CA GLY A 155 -19.13 -13.05 16.34
C GLY A 155 -18.19 -12.71 15.17
N TRP A 156 -18.20 -11.45 14.72
CA TRP A 156 -17.30 -10.95 13.66
C TRP A 156 -16.24 -10.06 14.31
N GLY A 157 -14.97 -10.19 13.91
CA GLY A 157 -13.88 -9.41 14.52
C GLY A 157 -13.44 -9.91 15.90
N LEU A 158 -12.81 -11.09 15.93
CA LEU A 158 -12.33 -11.71 17.16
C LEU A 158 -10.94 -11.20 17.60
N PRO A 159 -10.61 -11.29 18.91
CA PRO A 159 -9.22 -11.14 19.35
C PRO A 159 -8.38 -12.27 18.75
N LEU A 160 -7.14 -11.97 18.34
CA LEU A 160 -6.20 -13.03 17.97
C LEU A 160 -5.69 -13.73 19.24
N VAL A 161 -5.37 -15.01 19.10
CA VAL A 161 -4.82 -15.84 20.17
C VAL A 161 -3.40 -16.28 19.77
N PRO A 162 -2.39 -16.16 20.64
CA PRO A 162 -1.06 -16.68 20.35
C PRO A 162 -1.09 -18.22 20.27
N GLY A 163 -0.51 -18.80 19.21
CA GLY A 163 -0.29 -20.24 19.13
C GLY A 163 0.84 -20.71 20.05
N PRO A 164 1.02 -22.03 20.27
CA PRO A 164 2.03 -22.56 21.22
C PRO A 164 3.49 -22.22 20.88
N ARG A 165 3.79 -21.82 19.63
CA ARG A 165 5.12 -21.38 19.18
C ARG A 165 5.28 -19.84 19.16
N PHE A 166 4.21 -19.10 19.41
CA PHE A 166 4.21 -17.64 19.32
C PHE A 166 5.03 -17.03 20.47
N HIS A 167 6.07 -16.29 20.08
CA HIS A 167 6.98 -15.58 20.98
C HIS A 167 7.21 -14.12 20.55
N GLY A 168 6.44 -13.65 19.57
CA GLY A 168 6.39 -12.24 19.18
C GLY A 168 5.54 -11.40 20.13
N HIS A 169 5.33 -10.14 19.75
CA HIS A 169 4.48 -9.20 20.49
C HIS A 169 3.10 -9.09 19.85
N LEU A 170 2.02 -9.23 20.64
CA LEU A 170 0.63 -9.15 20.18
C LEU A 170 -0.13 -8.06 20.93
N GLU A 171 -0.64 -7.08 20.18
CA GLU A 171 -1.54 -6.03 20.67
C GLU A 171 -2.97 -6.25 20.17
N ASN A 172 -3.83 -6.85 21.00
CA ASN A 172 -5.27 -6.91 20.75
C ASN A 172 -5.94 -5.61 21.21
N ARG A 173 -6.44 -4.80 20.26
CA ARG A 173 -7.09 -3.51 20.50
C ARG A 173 -8.60 -3.59 20.29
N ASP A 174 -9.33 -3.42 21.39
CA ASP A 174 -10.76 -3.68 21.49
C ASP A 174 -11.61 -2.42 21.21
N PHE A 175 -12.37 -2.45 20.12
CA PHE A 175 -13.30 -1.39 19.70
C PHE A 175 -14.76 -1.72 20.00
N SER A 176 -15.07 -2.74 20.82
CA SER A 176 -16.45 -3.14 21.16
C SER A 176 -17.33 -2.01 21.68
N ASN A 177 -16.73 -1.00 22.31
CA ASN A 177 -17.41 0.16 22.90
C ASN A 177 -17.49 1.39 21.97
N ALA A 178 -16.87 1.33 20.78
CA ALA A 178 -16.91 2.41 19.81
C ALA A 178 -18.18 2.29 18.95
N LYS A 179 -19.12 3.23 19.14
CA LYS A 179 -20.47 3.16 18.56
C LYS A 179 -20.51 3.13 17.04
N ASP A 180 -19.54 3.79 16.42
CA ASP A 180 -19.46 3.99 14.96
C ASP A 180 -18.43 3.07 14.29
N VAL A 181 -17.93 2.05 15.00
CA VAL A 181 -16.93 1.08 14.50
C VAL A 181 -17.54 -0.32 14.44
N GLY A 182 -17.37 -0.99 13.31
CA GLY A 182 -17.80 -2.37 13.10
C GLY A 182 -17.09 -3.01 11.91
N HIS A 183 -17.59 -4.17 11.47
CA HIS A 183 -16.91 -5.01 10.48
C HIS A 183 -16.57 -4.25 9.18
N PHE A 184 -17.49 -3.42 8.70
CA PHE A 184 -17.36 -2.79 7.38
C PHE A 184 -16.69 -1.41 7.40
N ASN A 185 -16.11 -0.95 8.52
CA ASN A 185 -15.48 0.37 8.58
C ASN A 185 -14.33 0.53 9.59
N ILE A 186 -13.94 -0.49 10.35
CA ILE A 186 -12.82 -0.42 11.29
C ILE A 186 -11.48 -0.12 10.60
N GLU A 187 -11.31 -0.59 9.38
CA GLU A 187 -10.15 -0.36 8.52
C GLU A 187 -10.20 0.98 7.77
N LYS A 188 -11.38 1.65 7.74
CA LYS A 188 -11.58 3.02 7.25
C LYS A 188 -11.29 4.10 8.31
N GLN A 189 -11.00 3.70 9.55
CA GLN A 189 -10.75 4.65 10.63
C GLN A 189 -9.37 5.30 10.44
N ARG A 190 -9.36 6.57 10.01
CA ARG A 190 -8.14 7.36 9.77
C ARG A 190 -7.04 7.22 10.84
N PRO A 191 -7.34 7.20 12.16
CA PRO A 191 -6.30 7.00 13.18
C PRO A 191 -5.62 5.63 13.11
N LEU A 192 -6.37 4.57 12.75
CA LEU A 192 -5.85 3.21 12.66
C LEU A 192 -5.07 2.99 11.36
N GLN A 193 -5.51 3.62 10.26
CA GLN A 193 -4.78 3.66 9.00
C GLN A 193 -3.42 4.35 9.19
N ALA A 194 -3.40 5.56 9.76
CA ALA A 194 -2.19 6.33 10.00
C ALA A 194 -1.20 5.60 10.94
N GLU A 195 -1.72 4.86 11.91
CA GLU A 195 -0.92 3.97 12.76
C GLU A 195 -0.31 2.80 11.98
N VAL A 196 -1.09 2.07 11.20
CA VAL A 196 -0.57 0.96 10.40
C VAL A 196 0.47 1.45 9.39
N VAL A 197 0.22 2.58 8.72
CA VAL A 197 1.17 3.21 7.79
C VAL A 197 2.47 3.59 8.52
N ARG A 198 2.39 4.26 9.68
CA ARG A 198 3.57 4.60 10.51
C ARG A 198 4.35 3.35 10.92
N ASP A 199 3.66 2.31 11.37
CA ASP A 199 4.29 1.09 11.87
C ASP A 199 4.94 0.27 10.74
N VAL A 200 4.33 0.24 9.55
CA VAL A 200 4.96 -0.28 8.32
C VAL A 200 6.21 0.54 7.98
N LEU A 201 6.11 1.87 7.98
CA LEU A 201 7.24 2.76 7.67
C LEU A 201 8.41 2.58 8.67
N ALA A 202 8.14 2.25 9.92
CA ALA A 202 9.18 1.92 10.90
C ALA A 202 9.89 0.58 10.61
N VAL A 203 9.21 -0.38 9.96
CA VAL A 203 9.79 -1.69 9.59
C VAL A 203 10.57 -1.60 8.28
N VAL A 204 10.03 -0.93 7.26
CA VAL A 204 10.65 -0.88 5.92
C VAL A 204 11.83 0.10 5.82
N ASN A 205 12.00 0.98 6.80
CA ASN A 205 13.13 1.92 6.91
C ASN A 205 14.05 1.62 8.10
N ALA A 206 14.01 0.39 8.64
CA ALA A 206 14.99 -0.07 9.63
C ALA A 206 16.28 -0.50 8.90
N ASP A 207 17.43 0.07 9.31
CA ASP A 207 18.78 -0.27 8.83
C ASP A 207 19.27 -1.64 9.34
#